data_AF-F8CFB9-F1
#
_entry.id   AF-F8CFB9-F1
#
_cell.length_a   1.000
_cell.length_b   1.000
_cell.length_c   1.000
_cell.angle_alpha   90.00
_cell.angle_beta   90.00
_cell.angle_gamma   90.00
#
_symmetry.space_group_name_H-M   'P 1'
#
loop_
_entity.id
_entity.type
_entity.pdbx_description
1 polymer ?
#
loop_
_entity_poly.entity_id
_entity_poly.type
_entity_poly.pdbx_seq_one_letter_code
_entity_poly.pdbx_strand_id
1 'polypeptide(L)'
;MTPRALALLLSLLLAMPGQAASGLEAVRGRAQVARAETRALRGQQQTLRDELNGLAARIETLKARRQGRLMAGTDLEDALRRSQELSGQLTRLAQAVVAAEGEAERAHLALHTALSDELARLLAAWEGTMDRGQRAKLLESVRSVRAEREAVRAALPASQVPSLDRATAGGDDPEDLLAQADTLRDTGDKVRERLKALRGRITEVREERDLDRRMNDFLGEESMFDDHDRRLRLRMGSDRSIQVERSEPGTPMFQGDDAAPPGPNVGGRPNEGADPDPGPSPTPTPFSARAADRRPLVETQRAQDLASGGPVDLAAMEAEAARLEALARELEGRATKLERRAQELGVP
;
A
#
# COMPACT_ATOMS: atom_id res chain seq x y z
N MET A 1 -51.43 28.09 -33.64
CA MET A 1 -50.59 26.88 -33.46
C MET A 1 -51.52 25.70 -33.28
N THR A 2 -51.22 24.52 -33.85
CA THR A 2 -52.19 23.41 -33.89
C THR A 2 -52.22 22.62 -32.57
N PRO A 3 -53.39 22.24 -32.04
CA PRO A 3 -53.51 21.54 -30.75
C PRO A 3 -52.82 20.17 -30.75
N ARG A 4 -52.62 19.56 -31.93
CA ARG A 4 -51.87 18.30 -32.10
C ARG A 4 -50.38 18.43 -31.74
N ALA A 5 -49.75 19.57 -31.99
CA ALA A 5 -48.34 19.78 -31.63
C ALA A 5 -48.17 19.89 -30.10
N LEU A 6 -49.12 20.53 -29.43
CA LEU A 6 -49.11 20.72 -27.98
C LEU A 6 -49.37 19.39 -27.24
N ALA A 7 -50.28 18.54 -27.75
CA ALA A 7 -50.52 17.20 -27.23
C ALA A 7 -49.29 16.28 -27.33
N LEU A 8 -48.56 16.31 -28.45
CA LEU A 8 -47.33 15.52 -28.65
C LEU A 8 -46.20 15.94 -27.71
N LEU A 9 -46.07 17.24 -27.43
CA LEU A 9 -45.08 17.78 -26.52
C LEU A 9 -45.42 17.46 -25.05
N LEU A 10 -46.71 17.47 -24.69
CA LEU A 10 -47.20 17.05 -23.37
C LEU A 10 -46.98 15.55 -23.13
N SER A 11 -47.21 14.69 -24.13
CA SER A 11 -46.99 13.25 -24.01
C SER A 11 -45.51 12.86 -23.87
N LEU A 12 -44.57 13.72 -24.30
CA LEU A 12 -43.14 13.47 -24.13
C LEU A 12 -42.65 13.76 -22.70
N LEU A 13 -43.35 14.64 -21.96
CA LEU A 13 -43.00 15.07 -20.60
C LEU A 13 -43.56 14.18 -19.48
N LEU A 14 -44.55 13.32 -19.79
CA LEU A 14 -45.22 12.43 -18.82
C LEU A 14 -44.75 10.97 -18.87
N ALA A 15 -43.76 10.65 -19.72
CA ALA A 15 -43.42 9.27 -20.09
C ALA A 15 -42.09 8.72 -19.53
N MET A 16 -41.42 9.40 -18.58
CA MET A 16 -40.08 9.00 -18.10
C MET A 16 -39.87 8.98 -16.57
N PRO A 17 -40.43 7.99 -15.86
CA PRO A 17 -39.89 7.53 -14.57
C PRO A 17 -39.17 6.16 -14.68
N GLY A 18 -39.25 5.47 -15.83
CA GLY A 18 -38.82 4.06 -15.95
C GLY A 18 -37.33 3.80 -16.23
N GLN A 19 -36.57 4.78 -16.74
CA GLN A 19 -35.20 4.57 -17.22
C GLN A 19 -34.10 4.69 -16.14
N ALA A 20 -34.44 5.10 -14.92
CA ALA A 20 -33.49 5.13 -13.80
C ALA A 20 -33.12 3.72 -13.33
N ALA A 21 -34.09 2.79 -13.30
CA ALA A 21 -33.90 1.42 -12.85
C ALA A 21 -32.87 0.64 -13.70
N SER A 22 -32.91 0.80 -15.03
CA SER A 22 -31.94 0.15 -15.94
C SER A 22 -30.51 0.68 -15.79
N GLY A 23 -30.33 1.94 -15.38
CA GLY A 23 -29.02 2.51 -15.11
C GLY A 23 -28.35 1.90 -13.87
N LEU A 24 -29.08 1.82 -12.75
CA LEU A 24 -28.54 1.30 -11.50
C LEU A 24 -28.21 -0.19 -11.58
N GLU A 25 -29.08 -1.01 -12.22
CA GLU A 25 -28.81 -2.44 -12.42
C GLU A 25 -27.57 -2.69 -13.31
N ALA A 26 -27.35 -1.87 -14.34
CA ALA A 26 -26.15 -1.98 -15.17
C ALA A 26 -24.86 -1.68 -14.37
N VAL A 27 -24.91 -0.75 -13.41
CA VAL A 27 -23.79 -0.43 -12.52
C VAL A 27 -23.58 -1.52 -11.46
N ARG A 28 -24.67 -2.06 -10.87
CA ARG A 28 -24.63 -3.24 -9.98
C ARG A 28 -23.96 -4.42 -10.67
N GLY A 29 -24.40 -4.74 -11.89
CA GLY A 29 -23.83 -5.80 -12.72
C GLY A 29 -22.34 -5.61 -12.98
N ARG A 30 -21.91 -4.40 -13.41
CA ARG A 30 -20.48 -4.09 -13.63
C ARG A 30 -19.65 -4.28 -12.37
N ALA A 31 -20.11 -3.79 -11.22
CA ALA A 31 -19.40 -3.94 -9.95
C ALA A 31 -19.32 -5.42 -9.49
N GLN A 32 -20.35 -6.22 -9.76
CA GLN A 32 -20.32 -7.67 -9.48
C GLN A 32 -19.34 -8.42 -10.41
N VAL A 33 -19.34 -8.11 -11.71
CA VAL A 33 -18.43 -8.72 -12.70
C VAL A 33 -16.97 -8.41 -12.36
N ALA A 34 -16.62 -7.13 -12.15
CA ALA A 34 -15.24 -6.75 -11.83
C ALA A 34 -14.73 -7.45 -10.55
N ARG A 35 -15.55 -7.53 -9.50
CA ARG A 35 -15.23 -8.29 -8.27
C ARG A 35 -15.07 -9.80 -8.52
N ALA A 36 -15.83 -10.39 -9.43
CA ALA A 36 -15.72 -11.79 -9.79
C ALA A 36 -14.41 -12.06 -10.56
N GLU A 37 -14.05 -11.18 -11.50
CA GLU A 37 -12.79 -11.22 -12.24
C GLU A 37 -11.58 -11.11 -11.30
N THR A 38 -11.57 -10.15 -10.34
CA THR A 38 -10.49 -10.06 -9.33
C THR A 38 -10.32 -11.37 -8.55
N ARG A 39 -11.43 -12.01 -8.15
CA ARG A 39 -11.38 -13.30 -7.42
C ARG A 39 -10.86 -14.44 -8.30
N ALA A 40 -11.29 -14.49 -9.56
CA ALA A 40 -10.84 -15.51 -10.51
C ALA A 40 -9.33 -15.41 -10.78
N LEU A 41 -8.83 -14.20 -11.02
CA LEU A 41 -7.40 -13.94 -11.25
C LEU A 41 -6.54 -14.25 -10.00
N ARG A 42 -7.00 -13.88 -8.80
CA ARG A 42 -6.32 -14.26 -7.54
C ARG A 42 -6.33 -15.78 -7.31
N GLY A 43 -7.41 -16.46 -7.70
CA GLY A 43 -7.48 -17.93 -7.69
C GLY A 43 -6.43 -18.57 -8.62
N GLN A 44 -6.36 -18.11 -9.87
CA GLN A 44 -5.32 -18.53 -10.82
C GLN A 44 -3.90 -18.24 -10.30
N GLN A 45 -3.70 -17.12 -9.62
CA GLN A 45 -2.39 -16.76 -9.05
C GLN A 45 -1.97 -17.75 -7.96
N GLN A 46 -2.91 -18.22 -7.14
CA GLN A 46 -2.61 -19.24 -6.14
C GLN A 46 -2.28 -20.58 -6.81
N THR A 47 -3.06 -21.03 -7.79
CA THR A 47 -2.78 -22.28 -8.53
C THR A 47 -1.39 -22.27 -9.18
N LEU A 48 -1.01 -21.19 -9.87
CA LEU A 48 0.31 -21.10 -10.50
C LEU A 48 1.46 -21.03 -9.48
N ARG A 49 1.24 -20.45 -8.29
CA ARG A 49 2.22 -20.50 -7.19
C ARG A 49 2.40 -21.92 -6.66
N ASP A 50 1.30 -22.66 -6.50
CA ASP A 50 1.33 -24.05 -6.02
C ASP A 50 2.01 -24.98 -7.05
N GLU A 51 1.77 -24.77 -8.35
CA GLU A 51 2.51 -25.45 -9.42
C GLU A 51 4.01 -25.14 -9.41
N LEU A 52 4.40 -23.87 -9.23
CA LEU A 52 5.81 -23.46 -9.16
C LEU A 52 6.51 -24.07 -7.94
N ASN A 53 5.86 -24.09 -6.79
CA ASN A 53 6.35 -24.76 -5.57
C ASN A 53 6.55 -26.28 -5.82
N GLY A 54 5.61 -26.93 -6.51
CA GLY A 54 5.73 -28.32 -6.93
C GLY A 54 6.90 -28.58 -7.89
N LEU A 55 7.13 -27.68 -8.86
CA LEU A 55 8.29 -27.75 -9.74
C LEU A 55 9.61 -27.53 -9.00
N ALA A 56 9.66 -26.62 -8.03
CA ALA A 56 10.86 -26.40 -7.22
C ALA A 56 11.26 -27.68 -6.45
N ALA A 57 10.30 -28.35 -5.79
CA ALA A 57 10.53 -29.64 -5.14
C ALA A 57 10.98 -30.74 -6.12
N ARG A 58 10.41 -30.78 -7.34
CA ARG A 58 10.86 -31.70 -8.39
C ARG A 58 12.28 -31.40 -8.88
N ILE A 59 12.65 -30.13 -9.01
CA ILE A 59 13.99 -29.70 -9.40
C ILE A 59 15.02 -30.11 -8.33
N GLU A 60 14.74 -29.93 -7.05
CA GLU A 60 15.64 -30.38 -5.97
C GLU A 60 15.80 -31.89 -5.92
N THR A 61 14.72 -32.68 -6.08
CA THR A 61 14.84 -34.15 -6.15
C THR A 61 15.62 -34.62 -7.38
N LEU A 62 15.50 -33.94 -8.53
CA LEU A 62 16.31 -34.20 -9.72
C LEU A 62 17.78 -33.83 -9.52
N LYS A 63 18.09 -32.70 -8.87
CA LYS A 63 19.46 -32.30 -8.51
C LYS A 63 20.12 -33.33 -7.59
N ALA A 64 19.44 -33.70 -6.50
CA ALA A 64 19.94 -34.68 -5.53
C ALA A 64 20.21 -36.05 -6.18
N ARG A 65 19.30 -36.52 -7.05
CA ARG A 65 19.48 -37.77 -7.81
C ARG A 65 20.63 -37.71 -8.82
N ARG A 66 21.02 -36.51 -9.27
CA ARG A 66 22.03 -36.26 -10.30
C ARG A 66 23.44 -36.04 -9.74
N GLN A 67 23.61 -35.78 -8.44
CA GLN A 67 24.92 -35.60 -7.80
C GLN A 67 25.90 -36.78 -7.93
N GLY A 68 25.47 -37.94 -8.45
CA GLY A 68 26.32 -39.08 -8.81
C GLY A 68 26.41 -39.42 -10.32
N ARG A 69 25.90 -38.58 -11.25
CA ARG A 69 25.93 -38.86 -12.70
C ARG A 69 26.22 -37.61 -13.55
N LEU A 70 27.31 -37.67 -14.32
CA LEU A 70 27.88 -36.55 -15.11
C LEU A 70 27.08 -36.08 -16.33
N MET A 71 25.95 -36.71 -16.69
CA MET A 71 25.23 -36.40 -17.94
C MET A 71 24.16 -35.32 -17.80
N ALA A 72 24.02 -34.55 -18.89
CA ALA A 72 22.83 -33.82 -19.37
C ALA A 72 21.49 -34.51 -19.08
N GLY A 73 20.90 -34.33 -17.89
CA GLY A 73 19.55 -34.81 -17.62
C GLY A 73 18.52 -33.85 -18.22
N THR A 74 17.98 -34.17 -19.40
CA THR A 74 16.98 -33.38 -20.13
C THR A 74 15.80 -32.99 -19.25
N ASP A 75 15.33 -33.90 -18.39
CA ASP A 75 14.26 -33.68 -17.42
C ASP A 75 14.48 -32.46 -16.49
N LEU A 76 15.74 -32.15 -16.15
CA LEU A 76 16.08 -30.98 -15.33
C LEU A 76 16.01 -29.69 -16.15
N GLU A 77 16.46 -29.72 -17.39
CA GLU A 77 16.41 -28.58 -18.31
C GLU A 77 14.97 -28.24 -18.68
N ASP A 78 14.14 -29.26 -18.95
CA ASP A 78 12.70 -29.11 -19.15
C ASP A 78 11.99 -28.55 -17.91
N ALA A 79 12.34 -29.04 -16.71
CA ALA A 79 11.77 -28.54 -15.46
C ALA A 79 12.18 -27.08 -15.18
N LEU A 80 13.43 -26.71 -15.44
CA LEU A 80 13.92 -25.33 -15.33
C LEU A 80 13.24 -24.40 -16.34
N ARG A 81 13.11 -24.83 -17.60
CA ARG A 81 12.41 -24.08 -18.64
C ARG A 81 10.94 -23.85 -18.28
N ARG A 82 10.26 -24.87 -17.77
CA ARG A 82 8.86 -24.76 -17.31
C ARG A 82 8.73 -23.84 -16.09
N SER A 83 9.70 -23.86 -15.16
CA SER A 83 9.75 -22.93 -14.02
C SER A 83 9.92 -21.47 -14.46
N GLN A 84 10.80 -21.21 -15.44
CA GLN A 84 10.95 -19.88 -16.05
C GLN A 84 9.67 -19.43 -16.75
N GLU A 85 9.00 -20.33 -17.47
CA GLU A 85 7.72 -20.04 -18.13
C GLU A 85 6.61 -19.69 -17.11
N LEU A 86 6.43 -20.51 -16.07
CA LEU A 86 5.45 -20.24 -15.00
C LEU A 86 5.76 -18.92 -14.28
N SER A 87 7.04 -18.59 -14.07
CA SER A 87 7.45 -17.30 -13.49
C SER A 87 7.00 -16.14 -14.38
N GLY A 88 7.21 -16.21 -15.70
CA GLY A 88 6.74 -15.21 -16.66
C GLY A 88 5.21 -15.16 -16.83
N GLN A 89 4.50 -16.26 -16.56
CA GLN A 89 3.04 -16.26 -16.46
C GLN A 89 2.57 -15.57 -15.17
N LEU A 90 3.20 -15.84 -14.03
CA LEU A 90 2.91 -15.20 -12.74
C LEU A 90 3.12 -13.67 -12.77
N THR A 91 4.18 -13.17 -13.43
CA THR A 91 4.40 -11.72 -13.57
C THR A 91 3.27 -11.05 -14.37
N ARG A 92 2.87 -11.65 -15.50
CA ARG A 92 1.74 -11.14 -16.32
C ARG A 92 0.42 -11.21 -15.56
N LEU A 93 0.17 -12.28 -14.81
CA LEU A 93 -1.02 -12.42 -14.01
C LEU A 93 -1.05 -11.42 -12.83
N ALA A 94 0.09 -11.13 -12.20
CA ALA A 94 0.16 -10.10 -11.16
C ALA A 94 -0.20 -8.71 -11.71
N GLN A 95 0.26 -8.36 -12.92
CA GLN A 95 -0.15 -7.13 -13.60
C GLN A 95 -1.66 -7.13 -13.91
N ALA A 96 -2.21 -8.25 -14.37
CA ALA A 96 -3.66 -8.39 -14.61
C ALA A 96 -4.50 -8.28 -13.32
N VAL A 97 -4.01 -8.84 -12.20
CA VAL A 97 -4.65 -8.70 -10.88
C VAL A 97 -4.71 -7.23 -10.46
N VAL A 98 -3.59 -6.49 -10.55
CA VAL A 98 -3.56 -5.05 -10.20
C VAL A 98 -4.50 -4.23 -11.10
N ALA A 99 -4.55 -4.52 -12.41
CA ALA A 99 -5.47 -3.86 -13.33
C ALA A 99 -6.95 -4.15 -13.00
N ALA A 100 -7.28 -5.41 -12.69
CA ALA A 100 -8.63 -5.83 -12.31
C ALA A 100 -9.05 -5.32 -10.93
N GLU A 101 -8.12 -5.16 -9.98
CA GLU A 101 -8.35 -4.51 -8.69
C GLU A 101 -8.71 -3.04 -8.89
N GLY A 102 -7.93 -2.30 -9.70
CA GLY A 102 -8.25 -0.91 -10.04
C GLY A 102 -9.56 -0.74 -10.83
N GLU A 103 -9.97 -1.72 -11.63
CA GLU A 103 -11.29 -1.73 -12.27
C GLU A 103 -12.41 -2.01 -11.27
N ALA A 104 -12.23 -2.98 -10.38
CA ALA A 104 -13.20 -3.29 -9.33
C ALA A 104 -13.40 -2.10 -8.37
N GLU A 105 -12.33 -1.38 -8.01
CA GLU A 105 -12.41 -0.15 -7.22
C GLU A 105 -13.21 0.94 -7.94
N ARG A 106 -12.89 1.23 -9.22
CA ARG A 106 -13.61 2.23 -10.03
C ARG A 106 -15.09 1.87 -10.23
N ALA A 107 -15.40 0.60 -10.51
CA ALA A 107 -16.78 0.12 -10.62
C ALA A 107 -17.55 0.20 -9.29
N HIS A 108 -16.86 -0.01 -8.16
CA HIS A 108 -17.46 0.03 -6.83
C HIS A 108 -17.73 1.47 -6.35
N LEU A 109 -16.84 2.42 -6.67
CA LEU A 109 -17.08 3.86 -6.48
C LEU A 109 -18.25 4.35 -7.34
N ALA A 110 -18.32 3.93 -8.61
CA ALA A 110 -19.44 4.26 -9.50
C ALA A 110 -20.78 3.69 -9.00
N LEU A 111 -20.77 2.52 -8.35
CA LEU A 111 -21.96 1.98 -7.67
C LEU A 111 -22.36 2.84 -6.46
N HIS A 112 -21.40 3.28 -5.64
CA HIS A 112 -21.68 4.16 -4.50
C HIS A 112 -22.30 5.50 -4.92
N THR A 113 -21.81 6.12 -6.00
CA THR A 113 -22.41 7.36 -6.54
C THR A 113 -23.81 7.09 -7.09
N ALA A 114 -24.00 6.05 -7.90
CA ALA A 114 -25.31 5.71 -8.47
C ALA A 114 -26.37 5.38 -7.40
N LEU A 115 -26.00 4.73 -6.29
CA LEU A 115 -26.87 4.49 -5.13
C LEU A 115 -27.21 5.80 -4.38
N SER A 116 -26.27 6.75 -4.33
CA SER A 116 -26.49 8.06 -3.71
C SER A 116 -27.45 8.92 -4.55
N ASP A 117 -27.29 8.91 -5.87
CA ASP A 117 -28.21 9.58 -6.80
C ASP A 117 -29.62 8.97 -6.75
N GLU A 118 -29.73 7.64 -6.64
CA GLU A 118 -31.03 6.97 -6.49
C GLU A 118 -31.71 7.33 -5.17
N LEU A 119 -30.96 7.46 -4.06
CA LEU A 119 -31.52 7.95 -2.80
C LEU A 119 -32.06 9.37 -2.91
N ALA A 120 -31.34 10.27 -3.59
CA ALA A 120 -31.82 11.63 -3.84
C ALA A 120 -33.11 11.62 -4.69
N ARG A 121 -33.17 10.80 -5.74
CA ARG A 121 -34.39 10.61 -6.56
C ARG A 121 -35.57 10.08 -5.75
N LEU A 122 -35.36 9.05 -4.93
CA LEU A 122 -36.41 8.43 -4.12
C LEU A 122 -36.95 9.37 -3.03
N LEU A 123 -36.09 10.20 -2.42
CA LEU A 123 -36.51 11.22 -1.46
C LEU A 123 -37.34 12.33 -2.12
N ALA A 124 -36.88 12.88 -3.24
CA ALA A 124 -37.65 13.87 -4.01
C ALA A 124 -39.01 13.32 -4.48
N ALA A 125 -39.06 12.06 -4.91
CA ALA A 125 -40.30 11.37 -5.24
C ALA A 125 -41.24 11.20 -4.02
N TRP A 126 -40.68 10.92 -2.84
CA TRP A 126 -41.45 10.79 -1.60
C TRP A 126 -42.04 12.13 -1.13
N GLU A 127 -41.30 13.22 -1.26
CA GLU A 127 -41.76 14.58 -0.95
C GLU A 127 -42.93 14.99 -1.85
N GLY A 128 -42.84 14.72 -3.15
CA GLY A 128 -43.92 14.99 -4.12
C GLY A 128 -45.14 14.06 -4.01
N THR A 129 -45.05 12.92 -3.31
CA THR A 129 -46.13 11.92 -3.26
C THR A 129 -47.10 12.20 -2.13
N MET A 130 -48.39 12.40 -2.47
CA MET A 130 -49.46 12.62 -1.48
C MET A 130 -50.19 11.34 -1.06
N ASP A 131 -50.12 10.25 -1.84
CA ASP A 131 -50.71 8.97 -1.45
C ASP A 131 -49.90 8.26 -0.35
N ARG A 132 -50.57 7.89 0.74
CA ARG A 132 -49.97 7.16 1.88
C ARG A 132 -49.47 5.78 1.48
N GLY A 133 -50.13 5.09 0.53
CA GLY A 133 -49.72 3.77 0.07
C GLY A 133 -48.41 3.81 -0.73
N GLN A 134 -48.30 4.73 -1.67
CA GLN A 134 -47.09 4.99 -2.44
C GLN A 134 -45.93 5.51 -1.55
N ARG A 135 -46.20 6.43 -0.60
CA ARG A 135 -45.18 6.88 0.38
C ARG A 135 -44.58 5.74 1.18
N ALA A 136 -45.39 4.76 1.61
CA ALA A 136 -44.90 3.60 2.34
C ALA A 136 -43.95 2.73 1.49
N LYS A 137 -44.29 2.51 0.20
CA LYS A 137 -43.43 1.78 -0.75
C LYS A 137 -42.11 2.51 -1.00
N LEU A 138 -42.15 3.83 -1.22
CA LEU A 138 -40.96 4.65 -1.42
C LEU A 138 -40.03 4.64 -0.19
N LEU A 139 -40.57 4.69 1.04
CA LEU A 139 -39.77 4.57 2.26
C LEU A 139 -39.05 3.22 2.36
N GLU A 140 -39.69 2.13 1.93
CA GLU A 140 -39.06 0.81 1.92
C GLU A 140 -37.95 0.72 0.86
N SER A 141 -38.15 1.30 -0.33
CA SER A 141 -37.09 1.47 -1.32
C SER A 141 -35.92 2.31 -0.80
N VAL A 142 -36.18 3.42 -0.11
CA VAL A 142 -35.14 4.25 0.52
C VAL A 142 -34.34 3.46 1.57
N ARG A 143 -35.01 2.66 2.41
CA ARG A 143 -34.32 1.80 3.40
C ARG A 143 -33.45 0.75 2.73
N SER A 144 -33.96 0.08 1.70
CA SER A 144 -33.24 -0.94 0.94
C SER A 144 -31.97 -0.36 0.28
N VAL A 145 -32.10 0.77 -0.44
CA VAL A 145 -30.96 1.42 -1.11
C VAL A 145 -29.96 2.00 -0.09
N ARG A 146 -30.41 2.51 1.07
CA ARG A 146 -29.51 2.90 2.17
C ARG A 146 -28.70 1.71 2.70
N ALA A 147 -29.34 0.56 2.93
CA ALA A 147 -28.65 -0.64 3.42
C ALA A 147 -27.62 -1.15 2.40
N GLU A 148 -27.95 -1.14 1.09
CA GLU A 148 -27.01 -1.49 0.03
C GLU A 148 -25.84 -0.50 -0.04
N ARG A 149 -26.09 0.82 0.07
CA ARG A 149 -25.04 1.84 0.09
C ARG A 149 -24.08 1.67 1.28
N GLU A 150 -24.60 1.41 2.48
CA GLU A 150 -23.74 1.17 3.64
C GLU A 150 -22.97 -0.16 3.54
N ALA A 151 -23.54 -1.21 2.92
CA ALA A 151 -22.81 -2.44 2.62
C ALA A 151 -21.69 -2.23 1.58
N VAL A 152 -21.94 -1.42 0.55
CA VAL A 152 -20.93 -0.94 -0.43
C VAL A 152 -19.84 -0.13 0.28
N ARG A 153 -20.22 0.82 1.14
CA ARG A 153 -19.30 1.65 1.94
C ARG A 153 -18.41 0.81 2.86
N ALA A 154 -18.99 -0.17 3.57
CA ALA A 154 -18.25 -1.06 4.47
C ALA A 154 -17.27 -1.99 3.73
N ALA A 155 -17.48 -2.23 2.43
CA ALA A 155 -16.59 -3.01 1.58
C ALA A 155 -15.48 -2.18 0.89
N LEU A 156 -15.46 -0.85 1.05
CA LEU A 156 -14.36 0.01 0.60
C LEU A 156 -13.27 0.09 1.68
N PRO A 157 -11.97 0.06 1.32
CA PRO A 157 -10.91 0.33 2.28
C PRO A 157 -11.01 1.77 2.78
N ALA A 158 -10.79 1.97 4.09
CA ALA A 158 -11.02 3.25 4.78
C ALA A 158 -10.17 4.42 4.25
N SER A 159 -9.13 4.15 3.46
CA SER A 159 -8.29 5.15 2.78
C SER A 159 -8.89 5.72 1.49
N GLN A 160 -9.87 5.05 0.89
CA GLN A 160 -10.42 5.41 -0.44
C GLN A 160 -11.89 5.85 -0.42
N VAL A 161 -12.58 5.79 0.72
CA VAL A 161 -13.90 6.43 0.85
C VAL A 161 -13.64 7.94 0.94
N PRO A 162 -14.09 8.77 -0.03
CA PRO A 162 -14.13 10.21 0.20
C PRO A 162 -14.99 10.42 1.44
N SER A 163 -14.49 11.15 2.43
CA SER A 163 -15.16 11.41 3.71
C SER A 163 -16.34 12.38 3.56
N LEU A 164 -17.19 12.11 2.57
CA LEU A 164 -18.51 12.68 2.38
C LEU A 164 -19.37 12.27 3.57
N ASP A 165 -19.42 13.20 4.50
CA ASP A 165 -20.56 13.56 5.31
C ASP A 165 -21.33 12.39 5.92
N ARG A 166 -20.94 12.09 7.17
CA ARG A 166 -21.88 11.67 8.20
C ARG A 166 -22.89 12.78 8.57
N ALA A 167 -22.78 13.97 7.97
CA ALA A 167 -23.49 15.20 8.30
C ALA A 167 -24.95 15.30 7.78
N THR A 168 -25.49 14.23 7.18
CA THR A 168 -26.90 14.18 6.72
C THR A 168 -27.65 12.92 7.20
N ALA A 169 -27.18 12.31 8.30
CA ALA A 169 -27.76 11.08 8.86
C ALA A 169 -28.41 11.25 10.24
N GLY A 170 -28.09 12.32 10.99
CA GLY A 170 -28.85 12.74 12.18
C GLY A 170 -29.99 13.68 11.79
N GLY A 171 -31.08 13.69 12.56
CA GLY A 171 -32.18 14.63 12.35
C GLY A 171 -31.79 16.06 12.74
N ASP A 172 -32.70 17.01 12.53
CA ASP A 172 -32.61 18.38 13.09
C ASP A 172 -32.86 18.41 14.61
N ASP A 173 -32.52 17.34 15.33
CA ASP A 173 -32.60 17.24 16.78
C ASP A 173 -31.31 17.83 17.39
N PRO A 174 -31.40 18.82 18.30
CA PRO A 174 -30.21 19.39 18.93
C PRO A 174 -29.37 18.36 19.69
N GLU A 175 -29.95 17.29 20.24
CA GLU A 175 -29.19 16.25 20.96
C GLU A 175 -28.29 15.43 20.01
N ASP A 176 -28.83 15.03 18.84
CA ASP A 176 -28.08 14.34 17.78
C ASP A 176 -26.91 15.19 17.25
N LEU A 177 -27.09 16.52 17.16
CA LEU A 177 -26.07 17.44 16.68
C LEU A 177 -24.93 17.65 17.70
N LEU A 178 -25.24 17.67 19.00
CA LEU A 178 -24.24 17.72 20.06
C LEU A 178 -23.44 16.40 20.15
N ALA A 179 -24.11 15.26 20.09
CA ALA A 179 -23.44 13.94 20.06
C ALA A 179 -22.49 13.80 18.86
N GLN A 180 -22.85 14.39 17.71
CA GLN A 180 -21.96 14.49 16.55
C GLN A 180 -20.78 15.44 16.78
N ALA A 181 -20.99 16.58 17.43
CA ALA A 181 -19.92 17.53 17.75
C ALA A 181 -18.87 16.92 18.71
N ASP A 182 -19.30 16.20 19.75
CA ASP A 182 -18.40 15.51 20.66
C ASP A 182 -17.66 14.35 19.97
N THR A 183 -18.35 13.58 19.10
CA THR A 183 -17.68 12.58 18.26
C THR A 183 -16.59 13.22 17.39
N LEU A 184 -16.82 14.43 16.84
CA LEU A 184 -15.81 15.15 16.08
C LEU A 184 -14.64 15.63 16.96
N ARG A 185 -14.89 16.12 18.18
CA ARG A 185 -13.83 16.44 19.17
C ARG A 185 -12.95 15.22 19.45
N ASP A 186 -13.56 14.09 19.76
CA ASP A 186 -12.90 12.80 20.00
C ASP A 186 -11.97 12.38 18.86
N THR A 187 -12.41 12.60 17.61
CA THR A 187 -11.56 12.35 16.43
C THR A 187 -10.48 13.41 16.25
N GLY A 188 -10.77 14.67 16.54
CA GLY A 188 -9.80 15.77 16.51
C GLY A 188 -8.67 15.58 17.50
N ASP A 189 -8.95 15.13 18.73
CA ASP A 189 -7.95 14.87 19.75
C ASP A 189 -7.07 13.66 19.41
N LYS A 190 -7.64 12.60 18.82
CA LYS A 190 -6.86 11.48 18.26
C LYS A 190 -5.95 11.92 17.09
N VAL A 191 -6.37 12.90 16.28
CA VAL A 191 -5.52 13.49 15.23
C VAL A 191 -4.43 14.37 15.83
N ARG A 192 -4.72 15.17 16.87
CA ARG A 192 -3.74 15.99 17.61
C ARG A 192 -2.69 15.13 18.31
N GLU A 193 -3.07 13.99 18.89
CA GLU A 193 -2.15 13.03 19.49
C GLU A 193 -1.20 12.43 18.44
N ARG A 194 -1.73 11.99 17.29
CA ARG A 194 -0.91 11.51 16.16
C ARG A 194 0.02 12.59 15.61
N LEU A 195 -0.46 13.83 15.49
CA LEU A 195 0.34 14.99 15.09
C LEU A 195 1.51 15.22 16.08
N LYS A 196 1.25 15.11 17.39
CA LYS A 196 2.29 15.26 18.42
C LYS A 196 3.35 14.15 18.31
N ALA A 197 2.95 12.90 18.13
CA ALA A 197 3.86 11.78 17.92
C ALA A 197 4.70 11.94 16.64
N LEU A 198 4.07 12.33 15.52
CA LEU A 198 4.75 12.56 14.24
C LEU A 198 5.75 13.73 14.33
N ARG A 199 5.38 14.84 14.98
CA ARG A 199 6.28 15.98 15.21
C ARG A 199 7.49 15.59 16.06
N GLY A 200 7.31 14.76 17.10
CA GLY A 200 8.41 14.21 17.91
C GLY A 200 9.38 13.35 17.08
N ARG A 201 8.85 12.55 16.15
CA ARG A 201 9.68 11.76 15.22
C ARG A 201 10.42 12.62 14.19
N ILE A 202 9.81 13.71 13.72
CA ILE A 202 10.48 14.68 12.84
C ILE A 202 11.65 15.36 13.57
N THR A 203 11.51 15.68 14.86
CA THR A 203 12.64 16.22 15.64
C THR A 203 13.75 15.20 15.84
N GLU A 204 13.42 13.95 16.20
CA GLU A 204 14.38 12.85 16.33
C GLU A 204 15.19 12.60 15.05
N VAL A 205 14.53 12.51 13.88
CA VAL A 205 15.21 12.33 12.58
C VAL A 205 16.02 13.56 12.14
N ARG A 206 15.68 14.76 12.62
CA ARG A 206 16.52 15.96 12.41
C ARG A 206 17.76 15.95 13.29
N GLU A 207 17.64 15.50 14.54
CA GLU A 207 18.75 15.36 15.49
C GLU A 207 19.71 14.25 15.03
N GLU A 208 19.21 13.11 14.56
CA GLU A 208 19.99 12.03 13.94
C GLU A 208 20.78 12.54 12.72
N ARG A 209 20.14 13.27 11.80
CA ARG A 209 20.81 13.86 10.63
C ARG A 209 21.83 14.95 10.98
N ASP A 210 21.64 15.67 12.08
CA ASP A 210 22.62 16.67 12.54
C ASP A 210 23.82 16.00 13.22
N LEU A 211 23.58 14.90 13.95
CA LEU A 211 24.63 14.04 14.50
C LEU A 211 25.47 13.38 13.39
N ASP A 212 24.82 12.81 12.37
CA ASP A 212 25.48 12.22 11.20
C ASP A 212 26.35 13.23 10.45
N ARG A 213 25.90 14.48 10.31
CA ARG A 213 26.72 15.56 9.71
C ARG A 213 27.95 15.82 10.56
N ARG A 214 27.79 16.09 11.86
CA ARG A 214 28.91 16.33 12.78
C ARG A 214 29.90 15.17 12.84
N MET A 215 29.41 13.92 12.75
CA MET A 215 30.24 12.73 12.70
C MET A 215 31.03 12.62 11.37
N ASN A 216 30.40 12.93 10.24
CA ASN A 216 31.10 12.98 8.94
C ASN A 216 32.08 14.15 8.87
N ASP A 217 31.76 15.31 9.43
CA ASP A 217 32.65 16.46 9.54
C ASP A 217 33.88 16.09 10.39
N PHE A 218 33.68 15.45 11.54
CA PHE A 218 34.77 14.98 12.42
C PHE A 218 35.66 13.93 11.73
N LEU A 219 35.08 12.94 11.04
CA LEU A 219 35.84 11.95 10.24
C LEU A 219 36.58 12.60 9.07
N GLY A 220 36.01 13.66 8.47
CA GLY A 220 36.65 14.46 7.43
C GLY A 220 37.84 15.27 7.95
N GLU A 221 37.73 15.86 9.14
CA GLU A 221 38.83 16.54 9.83
C GLU A 221 39.93 15.54 10.25
N GLU A 222 39.58 14.38 10.81
CA GLU A 222 40.55 13.32 11.17
C GLU A 222 41.31 12.79 9.93
N SER A 223 40.64 12.69 8.78
CA SER A 223 41.29 12.35 7.51
C SER A 223 42.37 13.35 7.08
N MET A 224 42.31 14.62 7.51
CA MET A 224 43.36 15.60 7.22
C MET A 224 44.61 15.37 8.07
N PHE A 225 44.49 14.75 9.25
CA PHE A 225 45.63 14.34 10.06
C PHE A 225 46.27 13.04 9.54
N ASP A 226 45.47 12.07 9.07
CA ASP A 226 45.98 10.80 8.53
C ASP A 226 46.78 10.98 7.21
N ASP A 227 46.39 11.95 6.37
CA ASP A 227 47.13 12.29 5.14
C ASP A 227 48.50 12.94 5.40
N HIS A 228 48.73 13.48 6.60
CA HIS A 228 50.07 13.91 7.02
C HIS A 228 50.97 12.72 7.40
N ASP A 229 50.42 11.66 7.99
CA ASP A 229 51.19 10.46 8.36
C ASP A 229 51.47 9.55 7.15
N ARG A 230 50.57 9.51 6.17
CA ARG A 230 50.81 8.80 4.89
C ARG A 230 52.00 9.34 4.10
N ARG A 231 52.35 10.62 4.26
CA ARG A 231 53.57 11.21 3.68
C ARG A 231 54.85 10.87 4.45
N LEU A 232 54.75 10.24 5.61
CA LEU A 232 55.87 9.79 6.44
C LEU A 232 56.14 8.28 6.38
N ARG A 233 55.55 7.54 5.42
CA ARG A 233 56.05 6.21 5.02
C ARG A 233 57.39 6.31 4.27
N LEU A 234 58.43 6.71 5.01
CA LEU A 234 59.82 6.54 4.65
C LEU A 234 60.10 5.05 4.43
N ARG A 235 60.29 4.69 3.17
CA ARG A 235 60.61 3.33 2.73
C ARG A 235 62.02 2.98 3.20
N MET A 236 62.12 2.39 4.39
CA MET A 236 63.39 1.97 4.98
C MET A 236 63.92 0.71 4.28
N GLY A 237 64.49 0.92 3.08
CA GLY A 237 65.24 -0.10 2.34
C GLY A 237 66.49 -0.51 3.12
N SER A 238 66.94 -1.75 2.89
CA SER A 238 68.04 -2.37 3.63
C SER A 238 69.44 -1.78 3.38
N ASP A 239 69.56 -0.78 2.51
CA ASP A 239 70.82 -0.09 2.21
C ASP A 239 70.71 1.43 2.42
N ARG A 240 71.75 1.99 3.06
CA ARG A 240 71.87 3.39 3.47
C ARG A 240 71.79 4.39 2.31
N SER A 241 70.59 4.86 1.97
CA SER A 241 70.37 6.23 1.49
C SER A 241 68.91 6.65 1.63
N ILE A 242 68.68 7.87 2.12
CA ILE A 242 67.35 8.50 2.18
C ILE A 242 67.23 9.40 0.95
N GLN A 243 66.25 9.13 0.09
CA GLN A 243 65.85 10.04 -0.98
C GLN A 243 64.44 10.54 -0.72
N VAL A 244 64.24 11.85 -0.83
CA VAL A 244 62.95 12.53 -0.63
C VAL A 244 62.39 12.87 -2.00
N GLU A 245 61.39 12.12 -2.45
CA GLU A 245 60.67 12.39 -3.70
C GLU A 245 59.46 13.29 -3.41
N ARG A 246 59.39 14.44 -4.11
CA ARG A 246 58.44 15.51 -3.83
C ARG A 246 57.30 15.47 -4.85
N SER A 247 56.22 14.75 -4.53
CA SER A 247 55.04 14.67 -5.41
C SER A 247 54.37 16.04 -5.60
N GLU A 248 54.26 16.49 -6.84
CA GLU A 248 53.56 17.73 -7.22
C GLU A 248 52.02 17.53 -7.28
N PRO A 249 51.22 18.59 -7.09
CA PRO A 249 49.76 18.50 -7.13
C PRO A 249 49.20 18.71 -8.55
N GLY A 250 48.68 17.65 -9.17
CA GLY A 250 47.94 17.71 -10.42
C GLY A 250 46.42 17.75 -10.22
N THR A 251 45.77 18.84 -10.65
CA THR A 251 44.29 18.98 -10.73
C THR A 251 43.76 18.52 -12.11
N PRO A 252 42.44 18.33 -12.31
CA PRO A 252 41.94 17.22 -13.11
C PRO A 252 41.69 17.55 -14.59
N MET A 253 41.76 16.53 -15.45
CA MET A 253 41.07 16.58 -16.74
C MET A 253 40.17 15.36 -17.01
N PHE A 254 38.90 15.71 -17.06
CA PHE A 254 37.77 15.10 -17.71
C PHE A 254 38.09 14.61 -19.15
N GLN A 255 38.08 13.30 -19.39
CA GLN A 255 37.54 12.72 -20.63
C GLN A 255 37.26 11.23 -20.43
N GLY A 256 35.99 10.84 -20.50
CA GLY A 256 35.57 9.45 -20.55
C GLY A 256 34.78 9.21 -21.82
N ASP A 257 35.20 8.22 -22.61
CA ASP A 257 34.34 7.46 -23.52
C ASP A 257 34.98 6.09 -23.80
N ASP A 258 34.12 5.07 -23.84
CA ASP A 258 34.23 3.74 -24.44
C ASP A 258 35.59 3.01 -24.58
N ALA A 259 35.71 1.82 -23.95
CA ALA A 259 35.44 0.54 -24.63
C ALA A 259 36.04 -0.72 -23.93
N ALA A 260 35.12 -1.57 -23.41
CA ALA A 260 35.13 -3.04 -23.52
C ALA A 260 36.27 -3.93 -22.89
N PRO A 261 36.02 -5.25 -22.67
CA PRO A 261 36.88 -6.21 -21.93
C PRO A 261 37.72 -7.08 -22.92
N PRO A 262 38.29 -8.29 -22.62
CA PRO A 262 38.27 -9.11 -21.38
C PRO A 262 39.57 -9.86 -21.01
N GLY A 263 39.52 -10.66 -19.94
CA GLY A 263 40.03 -12.03 -20.00
C GLY A 263 41.14 -12.44 -19.03
N PRO A 264 41.31 -13.76 -18.79
CA PRO A 264 41.56 -14.26 -17.44
C PRO A 264 42.94 -14.92 -17.25
N ASN A 265 43.31 -15.21 -16.00
CA ASN A 265 44.45 -16.09 -15.70
C ASN A 265 44.11 -17.14 -14.62
N VAL A 266 44.87 -18.25 -14.62
CA VAL A 266 44.48 -19.58 -14.13
C VAL A 266 45.49 -20.13 -13.11
N GLY A 267 44.99 -20.94 -12.15
CA GLY A 267 45.78 -21.80 -11.26
C GLY A 267 45.97 -21.23 -9.84
N GLY A 268 45.78 -21.94 -8.72
CA GLY A 268 45.38 -23.35 -8.51
C GLY A 268 46.53 -24.22 -7.99
N ARG A 269 46.44 -24.70 -6.73
CA ARG A 269 47.06 -25.94 -6.17
C ARG A 269 46.53 -26.23 -4.72
N PRO A 270 46.74 -27.44 -4.15
CA PRO A 270 45.79 -28.07 -3.21
C PRO A 270 46.35 -28.40 -1.81
N ASN A 271 45.56 -29.06 -0.95
CA ASN A 271 46.07 -29.94 0.12
C ASN A 271 45.06 -31.01 0.60
N GLU A 272 45.57 -32.09 1.19
CA GLU A 272 44.87 -33.28 1.76
C GLU A 272 45.42 -33.54 3.19
N GLY A 273 44.84 -34.31 4.14
CA GLY A 273 43.65 -35.16 4.33
C GLY A 273 43.65 -35.64 5.82
N ALA A 274 42.96 -36.67 6.34
CA ALA A 274 41.76 -37.45 5.97
C ALA A 274 41.39 -38.42 7.14
N ASP A 275 40.10 -38.57 7.48
CA ASP A 275 39.41 -39.77 8.07
C ASP A 275 39.86 -40.41 9.45
N PRO A 276 39.08 -41.31 10.12
CA PRO A 276 37.59 -41.46 10.25
C PRO A 276 37.00 -41.95 11.64
N ASP A 277 35.65 -41.89 11.79
CA ASP A 277 34.68 -42.76 12.58
C ASP A 277 34.75 -42.92 14.15
N PRO A 278 33.76 -43.52 14.89
CA PRO A 278 32.29 -43.73 14.75
C PRO A 278 31.39 -43.22 15.95
N GLY A 279 30.05 -43.40 15.90
CA GLY A 279 29.02 -43.01 16.93
C GLY A 279 28.85 -43.95 18.17
N PRO A 280 27.79 -43.85 19.05
CA PRO A 280 26.34 -43.64 18.73
C PRO A 280 25.45 -42.80 19.74
N SER A 281 24.12 -42.81 19.53
CA SER A 281 22.95 -42.08 20.15
C SER A 281 22.56 -42.48 21.63
N PRO A 282 21.42 -42.06 22.29
CA PRO A 282 20.22 -41.24 21.88
C PRO A 282 19.49 -40.33 22.97
N THR A 283 18.28 -39.81 22.63
CA THR A 283 17.13 -39.35 23.50
C THR A 283 17.17 -37.95 24.22
N PRO A 284 16.06 -37.37 24.76
CA PRO A 284 14.97 -36.69 24.01
C PRO A 284 14.43 -35.36 24.63
N THR A 285 13.36 -34.79 24.02
CA THR A 285 12.43 -33.71 24.53
C THR A 285 12.92 -32.23 24.52
N PRO A 286 12.02 -31.21 24.58
CA PRO A 286 10.55 -31.27 24.64
C PRO A 286 9.78 -30.58 23.48
N PHE A 287 8.48 -30.91 23.39
CA PHE A 287 7.51 -30.20 22.57
C PHE A 287 7.34 -28.75 23.07
N SER A 288 7.61 -27.76 22.20
CA SER A 288 7.13 -26.40 22.43
C SER A 288 5.71 -26.27 21.88
N ALA A 289 4.72 -26.35 22.77
CA ALA A 289 3.34 -26.02 22.44
C ALA A 289 3.23 -24.51 22.18
N ARG A 290 3.44 -24.09 20.92
CA ARG A 290 3.38 -22.69 20.53
C ARG A 290 1.92 -22.22 20.57
N ALA A 291 1.56 -21.54 21.66
CA ALA A 291 0.26 -20.90 21.79
C ALA A 291 0.01 -19.97 20.59
N ALA A 292 -1.14 -20.11 19.94
CA ALA A 292 -1.54 -19.24 18.85
C ALA A 292 -1.92 -17.86 19.41
N ASP A 293 -0.94 -16.95 19.46
CA ASP A 293 -1.13 -15.59 19.94
C ASP A 293 -2.05 -14.81 18.98
N ARG A 294 -3.35 -14.77 19.31
CA ARG A 294 -4.38 -14.02 18.56
C ARG A 294 -4.36 -12.53 18.91
N ARG A 295 -3.19 -11.89 18.84
CA ARG A 295 -3.10 -10.43 18.82
C ARG A 295 -3.36 -9.92 17.41
N PRO A 296 -4.00 -8.75 17.24
CA PRO A 296 -4.25 -8.19 15.91
C PRO A 296 -2.92 -7.82 15.24
N LEU A 297 -2.66 -8.37 14.04
CA LEU A 297 -1.51 -7.98 13.22
C LEU A 297 -1.71 -6.53 12.73
N VAL A 298 -1.13 -5.56 13.45
CA VAL A 298 -1.15 -4.13 13.09
C VAL A 298 0.27 -3.55 12.89
N GLU A 299 1.33 -4.33 13.17
CA GLU A 299 2.71 -3.82 13.18
C GLU A 299 3.69 -4.54 12.26
N THR A 300 3.31 -5.67 11.64
CA THR A 300 4.24 -6.48 10.82
C THR A 300 4.64 -5.81 9.51
N GLN A 301 3.77 -5.01 8.88
CA GLN A 301 4.12 -4.21 7.69
C GLN A 301 5.09 -3.08 8.05
N ARG A 302 4.87 -2.38 9.17
CA ARG A 302 5.76 -1.30 9.64
C ARG A 302 7.17 -1.81 9.99
N ALA A 303 7.28 -3.03 10.52
CA ALA A 303 8.56 -3.69 10.75
C ALA A 303 9.27 -4.10 9.45
N GLN A 304 8.53 -4.45 8.39
CA GLN A 304 9.10 -4.74 7.07
C GLN A 304 9.59 -3.47 6.35
N ASP A 305 8.86 -2.35 6.49
CA ASP A 305 9.33 -1.05 5.98
C ASP A 305 10.61 -0.58 6.70
N LEU A 306 10.68 -0.75 8.02
CA LEU A 306 11.88 -0.46 8.81
C LEU A 306 13.08 -1.35 8.43
N ALA A 307 12.86 -2.61 8.08
CA ALA A 307 13.90 -3.52 7.62
C ALA A 307 14.39 -3.25 6.18
N SER A 308 13.69 -2.39 5.42
CA SER A 308 14.03 -2.09 4.02
C SER A 308 15.16 -1.06 3.84
N GLY A 309 15.58 -0.38 4.91
CA GLY A 309 16.73 0.52 4.91
C GLY A 309 16.62 1.75 3.99
N GLY A 310 15.42 2.06 3.49
CA GLY A 310 15.18 3.27 2.70
C GLY A 310 15.40 4.54 3.54
N PRO A 311 16.02 5.59 2.97
CA PRO A 311 16.23 6.85 3.70
C PRO A 311 14.87 7.43 4.10
N VAL A 312 14.69 7.67 5.40
CA VAL A 312 13.44 8.25 5.93
C VAL A 312 13.25 9.64 5.33
N ASP A 313 12.19 9.80 4.53
CA ASP A 313 11.91 11.07 3.86
C ASP A 313 11.26 12.07 4.84
N LEU A 314 12.12 12.94 5.38
CA LEU A 314 11.73 14.08 6.20
C LEU A 314 10.64 14.94 5.54
N ALA A 315 10.73 15.18 4.22
CA ALA A 315 9.77 16.02 3.52
C ALA A 315 8.38 15.36 3.44
N ALA A 316 8.33 14.03 3.28
CA ALA A 316 7.08 13.27 3.34
C ALA A 316 6.45 13.33 4.74
N MET A 317 7.23 13.19 5.81
CA MET A 317 6.73 13.30 7.19
C MET A 317 6.22 14.72 7.52
N GLU A 318 6.93 15.75 7.05
CA GLU A 318 6.50 17.15 7.21
C GLU A 318 5.20 17.44 6.43
N ALA A 319 5.06 16.90 5.22
CA ALA A 319 3.83 16.99 4.43
C ALA A 319 2.66 16.24 5.08
N GLU A 320 2.90 15.08 5.71
CA GLU A 320 1.89 14.37 6.50
C GLU A 320 1.48 15.16 7.74
N ALA A 321 2.44 15.75 8.47
CA ALA A 321 2.15 16.61 9.62
C ALA A 321 1.29 17.83 9.24
N ALA A 322 1.59 18.48 8.11
CA ALA A 322 0.77 19.59 7.59
C ALA A 322 -0.66 19.15 7.22
N ARG A 323 -0.84 17.94 6.66
CA ARG A 323 -2.17 17.37 6.37
C ARG A 323 -2.96 17.05 7.64
N LEU A 324 -2.33 16.44 8.64
CA LEU A 324 -2.97 16.15 9.93
C LEU A 324 -3.37 17.43 10.67
N GLU A 325 -2.55 18.48 10.58
CA GLU A 325 -2.86 19.78 11.17
C GLU A 325 -4.03 20.48 10.46
N ALA A 326 -4.09 20.44 9.13
CA ALA A 326 -5.23 20.94 8.36
C ALA A 326 -6.53 20.17 8.72
N LEU A 327 -6.45 18.84 8.81
CA LEU A 327 -7.57 17.99 9.20
C LEU A 327 -8.07 18.29 10.63
N ALA A 328 -7.16 18.50 11.60
CA ALA A 328 -7.54 18.84 12.96
C ALA A 328 -8.33 20.17 13.03
N ARG A 329 -7.86 21.20 12.30
CA ARG A 329 -8.56 22.50 12.20
C ARG A 329 -9.92 22.37 11.50
N GLU A 330 -10.02 21.49 10.50
CA GLU A 330 -11.30 21.23 9.82
C GLU A 330 -12.30 20.54 10.73
N LEU A 331 -11.90 19.50 11.47
CA LEU A 331 -12.76 18.79 12.43
C LEU A 331 -13.27 19.73 13.53
N GLU A 332 -12.42 20.61 14.06
CA GLU A 332 -12.76 21.63 15.04
C GLU A 332 -13.71 22.70 14.47
N GLY A 333 -13.46 23.16 13.24
CA GLY A 333 -14.34 24.07 12.49
C GLY A 333 -15.67 23.45 12.06
N ARG A 334 -15.78 22.11 12.01
CA ARG A 334 -17.04 21.37 11.80
C ARG A 334 -17.79 21.19 13.12
N ALA A 335 -17.11 20.78 14.20
CA ALA A 335 -17.70 20.61 15.53
C ALA A 335 -18.36 21.90 16.03
N THR A 336 -17.63 23.02 15.98
CA THR A 336 -18.14 24.35 16.37
C THR A 336 -19.35 24.81 15.53
N LYS A 337 -19.44 24.43 14.25
CA LYS A 337 -20.63 24.69 13.42
C LYS A 337 -21.83 23.83 13.82
N LEU A 338 -21.60 22.56 14.19
CA LEU A 338 -22.67 21.69 14.69
C LEU A 338 -23.18 22.16 16.06
N GLU A 339 -22.29 22.54 16.99
CA GLU A 339 -22.68 23.13 18.27
C GLU A 339 -23.48 24.42 18.08
N ARG A 340 -23.03 25.31 17.19
CA ARG A 340 -23.77 26.54 16.87
C ARG A 340 -25.15 26.23 16.28
N ARG A 341 -25.27 25.25 15.38
CA ARG A 341 -26.57 24.83 14.83
C ARG A 341 -27.47 24.19 15.88
N ALA A 342 -26.91 23.37 16.78
CA ALA A 342 -27.63 22.79 17.92
C ALA A 342 -28.13 23.88 18.88
N GLN A 343 -27.31 24.90 19.15
CA GLN A 343 -27.70 26.08 19.92
C GLN A 343 -28.79 26.89 19.22
N GLU A 344 -28.67 27.14 17.91
CA GLU A 344 -29.68 27.85 17.11
C GLU A 344 -31.03 27.10 17.01
N LEU A 345 -31.02 25.75 17.09
CA LEU A 345 -32.21 24.90 17.16
C LEU A 345 -32.73 24.66 18.60
N GLY A 346 -31.90 24.90 19.61
CA GLY A 346 -32.15 24.60 21.03
C GLY A 346 -32.16 25.83 21.94
N VAL A 347 -32.36 27.04 21.40
CA VAL A 347 -32.59 28.25 22.21
C VAL A 347 -33.91 28.05 22.99
N PRO A 348 -33.95 28.37 24.31
CA PRO A 348 -35.13 28.21 25.16
C PRO A 348 -36.35 29.04 24.75
#